data_AF-A0A7J6WG95-F1
#
_entry.id   AF-A0A7J6WG95-F1
#
_cell.length_a   1.000
_cell.length_b   1.000
_cell.length_c   1.000
_cell.angle_alpha   90.00
_cell.angle_beta   90.00
_cell.angle_gamma   90.00
#
_symmetry.space_group_name_H-M   'P 1'
#
loop_
_entity.id
_entity.type
_entity.pdbx_description
1 polymer ?
#
loop_
_entity_poly.entity_id
_entity_poly.type
_entity_poly.pdbx_seq_one_letter_code
_entity_poly.pdbx_strand_id
1 'polypeptide(L)'
;MSEAQFQQRRCSHCGVQKTPQWRTGPLGAKTLCNACGVRFKSGRLLPEYRPACSPTFSSEVHSNNHRKVLEMRRKKEVIMPEAELNHQPVQFI
;
A
#
# COMPACT_ATOMS: atom_id res chain seq x y z
N MET A 1 24.98 25.26 -11.52
CA MET A 1 23.65 25.08 -10.91
C MET A 1 23.45 23.58 -10.76
N SER A 2 23.34 23.07 -9.53
CA SER A 2 23.26 21.64 -9.26
C SER A 2 22.10 21.00 -10.02
N GLU A 3 22.41 20.05 -10.89
CA GLU A 3 21.43 19.20 -11.56
C GLU A 3 20.60 18.50 -10.48
N ALA A 4 19.36 18.95 -10.30
CA ALA A 4 18.40 18.25 -9.49
C ALA A 4 18.13 16.92 -10.19
N GLN A 5 18.80 15.85 -9.74
CA GLN A 5 18.54 14.48 -10.14
C GLN A 5 17.02 14.28 -10.12
N PHE A 6 16.41 14.08 -11.30
CA PHE A 6 15.05 13.60 -11.42
C PHE A 6 15.04 12.15 -10.94
N GLN A 7 15.15 11.92 -9.63
CA GLN A 7 14.81 10.64 -9.04
C GLN A 7 13.36 10.38 -9.42
N GLN A 8 13.17 9.38 -10.28
CA GLN A 8 11.86 8.97 -10.75
C GLN A 8 11.01 8.68 -9.51
N ARG A 9 10.07 9.59 -9.22
CA ARG A 9 9.24 9.48 -8.02
C ARG A 9 8.50 8.14 -8.06
N ARG A 10 8.49 7.46 -6.93
CA ARG A 10 7.90 6.14 -6.77
C ARG A 10 6.99 6.14 -5.55
N CYS A 11 5.83 5.50 -5.67
CA CYS A 11 4.95 5.27 -4.53
C CYS A 11 5.66 4.36 -3.53
N SER A 12 5.82 4.81 -2.28
CA SER A 12 6.47 4.04 -1.22
C SER A 12 5.75 2.73 -0.89
N HIS A 13 4.44 2.67 -1.12
CA HIS A 13 3.66 1.45 -0.92
C HIS A 13 3.64 0.55 -2.16
N CYS A 14 3.09 1.06 -3.27
CA CYS A 14 2.79 0.23 -4.43
C CYS A 14 3.87 0.24 -5.51
N GLY A 15 4.95 1.02 -5.36
CA GLY A 15 6.04 1.05 -6.32
C GLY A 15 5.71 1.67 -7.69
N VAL A 16 4.49 2.16 -7.93
CA VAL A 16 4.16 2.82 -9.20
C VAL A 16 4.97 4.10 -9.36
N GLN A 17 5.42 4.34 -10.59
CA GLN A 17 6.20 5.53 -10.96
C GLN A 17 5.37 6.53 -11.77
N LYS A 18 4.20 6.08 -12.27
CA LYS A 18 3.25 6.89 -13.03
C LYS A 18 1.95 6.97 -12.25
N THR A 19 1.48 8.20 -12.00
CA THR A 19 0.22 8.46 -11.31
C THR A 19 -0.27 9.87 -11.67
N PRO A 20 -1.58 10.11 -11.80
CA PRO A 20 -2.09 11.44 -12.13
C PRO A 20 -1.83 12.47 -11.03
N GLN A 21 -1.69 12.04 -9.78
CA GLN A 21 -1.43 12.92 -8.64
C GLN A 21 -0.58 12.21 -7.59
N TRP A 22 0.49 12.87 -7.16
CA TRP A 22 1.27 12.46 -5.99
C TRP A 22 0.63 13.02 -4.72
N ARG A 23 0.45 12.17 -3.71
CA ARG A 23 -0.15 12.51 -2.41
C ARG A 23 0.88 12.35 -1.30
N THR A 24 0.62 13.03 -0.18
CA THR A 24 1.38 12.86 1.07
C THR A 24 1.11 11.48 1.64
N GLY A 25 2.17 10.85 2.14
CA GLY A 25 2.15 9.56 2.80
C GLY A 25 2.90 9.60 4.13
N PRO A 26 3.15 8.44 4.74
CA PRO A 26 3.87 8.33 6.02
C PRO A 26 5.27 8.96 5.99
N LEU A 27 5.95 8.83 4.85
CA LEU A 27 7.32 9.31 4.65
C LEU A 27 7.35 10.79 4.20
N GLY A 28 6.23 11.50 4.28
CA GLY A 28 6.12 12.91 3.92
C GLY A 28 5.45 13.17 2.57
N ALA A 29 5.63 14.39 2.07
CA ALA A 29 4.92 14.88 0.88
C ALA A 29 5.30 14.13 -0.39
N LYS A 30 4.31 13.88 -1.27
CA LYS A 30 4.50 13.26 -2.60
C LYS A 30 5.12 11.86 -2.58
N THR A 31 4.92 11.09 -1.51
CA THR A 31 5.47 9.73 -1.34
C THR A 31 4.50 8.63 -1.76
N LEU A 32 3.21 8.94 -1.94
CA LEU A 32 2.20 7.99 -2.39
C LEU A 32 1.60 8.38 -3.74
N CYS A 33 1.20 7.38 -4.52
CA CYS A 33 0.39 7.60 -5.69
C CYS A 33 -1.05 8.00 -5.31
N ASN A 34 -1.86 8.40 -6.30
CA ASN A 34 -3.23 8.83 -6.04
C ASN A 34 -4.05 7.74 -5.33
N ALA A 35 -4.01 6.49 -5.82
CA ALA A 35 -4.79 5.38 -5.28
C ALA A 35 -4.38 5.00 -3.84
N CYS A 36 -3.07 4.92 -3.57
CA CYS A 36 -2.59 4.62 -2.23
C CYS A 36 -2.84 5.80 -1.28
N GLY A 37 -2.63 7.04 -1.72
CA GLY A 37 -2.80 8.22 -0.88
C GLY A 37 -4.25 8.47 -0.44
N VAL A 38 -5.26 8.17 -1.27
CA VAL A 38 -6.67 8.28 -0.83
C VAL A 38 -7.02 7.24 0.24
N ARG A 39 -6.42 6.05 0.16
CA ARG A 39 -6.58 4.98 1.16
C ARG A 39 -5.82 5.31 2.43
N PHE A 40 -4.63 5.89 2.32
CA PHE A 40 -3.84 6.33 3.46
C PHE A 40 -4.58 7.38 4.27
N LYS A 41 -5.10 8.42 3.60
CA LYS A 41 -5.89 9.49 4.25
C LYS A 41 -7.13 8.97 5.00
N SER A 42 -7.70 7.85 4.55
CA SER A 42 -8.88 7.25 5.19
C SER A 42 -8.53 6.17 6.22
N GLY A 43 -7.26 5.90 6.50
CA GLY A 43 -6.84 4.81 7.39
C GLY A 43 -7.29 3.45 6.84
N ARG A 44 -7.25 3.26 5.52
CA ARG A 44 -7.68 2.02 4.84
C ARG A 44 -6.62 1.49 3.88
N LEU A 45 -5.39 2.02 3.98
CA LEU A 45 -4.26 1.51 3.21
C LEU A 45 -3.66 0.32 3.96
N LEU A 46 -4.05 -0.88 3.51
CA LEU A 46 -3.63 -2.14 4.10
C LEU A 46 -2.50 -2.78 3.27
N PRO A 47 -1.63 -3.61 3.87
CA PRO A 47 -0.58 -4.33 3.15
C PRO A 47 -1.10 -5.17 1.97
N GLU A 48 -2.28 -5.77 2.14
CA GLU A 48 -2.92 -6.62 1.12
C GLU A 48 -3.57 -5.80 -0.01
N TYR A 49 -3.74 -4.48 0.15
CA TYR A 49 -4.18 -3.64 -0.95
C TYR A 49 -3.01 -3.38 -1.90
N ARG A 50 -3.21 -3.53 -3.20
CA ARG A 50 -2.27 -3.03 -4.22
C ARG A 50 -3.00 -2.77 -5.53
N PRO A 51 -2.81 -1.61 -6.20
CA PRO A 51 -3.38 -1.38 -7.52
C PRO A 51 -2.89 -2.41 -8.53
N ALA A 52 -3.74 -2.84 -9.46
CA ALA A 52 -3.39 -3.86 -10.46
C ALA A 52 -2.23 -3.42 -11.39
N CYS A 53 -2.10 -2.12 -11.64
CA CYS A 53 -0.99 -1.55 -12.43
C CYS A 53 0.32 -1.37 -11.64
N SER A 54 0.38 -1.83 -10.39
CA SER A 54 1.59 -1.81 -9.59
C SER A 54 2.60 -2.81 -10.13
N PRO A 55 3.90 -2.43 -10.27
CA PRO A 55 4.96 -3.37 -10.66
C PRO A 55 5.22 -4.46 -9.61
N THR A 56 4.59 -4.33 -8.45
CA THR A 56 4.77 -5.18 -7.27
C THR A 56 3.49 -5.96 -6.96
N PHE A 57 2.49 -5.89 -7.85
CA PHE A 57 1.23 -6.64 -7.72
C PHE A 57 1.48 -8.15 -7.82
N SER A 58 0.86 -8.90 -6.91
CA SER A 58 0.80 -10.36 -6.95
C SER A 58 -0.59 -10.76 -6.49
N SER A 59 -1.30 -11.55 -7.30
CA SER A 59 -2.68 -11.97 -7.01
C SER A 59 -2.82 -12.89 -5.80
N GLU A 60 -1.73 -13.50 -5.36
CA GLU A 60 -1.70 -14.39 -4.19
C GLU A 60 -1.81 -13.60 -2.89
N VAL A 61 -1.16 -12.43 -2.82
CA VAL A 61 -1.03 -11.64 -1.59
C VAL A 61 -1.70 -10.26 -1.67
N HIS A 62 -2.03 -9.79 -2.88
CA HIS A 62 -2.58 -8.46 -3.10
C HIS A 62 -3.90 -8.46 -3.85
N SER A 63 -4.72 -7.45 -3.57
CA SER A 63 -5.94 -7.16 -4.31
C SER A 63 -6.18 -5.66 -4.47
N ASN A 64 -6.75 -5.26 -5.60
CA ASN A 64 -7.23 -3.90 -5.83
C ASN A 64 -8.67 -3.69 -5.33
N ASN A 65 -9.36 -4.76 -4.94
CA ASN A 65 -10.74 -4.74 -4.45
C ASN A 65 -10.77 -4.73 -2.91
N HIS A 66 -11.42 -3.71 -2.34
CA HIS A 66 -11.49 -3.53 -0.89
C HIS A 66 -12.13 -4.71 -0.15
N ARG A 67 -13.24 -5.26 -0.67
CA ARG A 67 -13.95 -6.37 -0.04
C ARG A 67 -13.05 -7.60 0.01
N LYS A 68 -12.30 -7.86 -1.06
CA LYS A 68 -11.36 -8.97 -1.14
C LYS A 68 -10.17 -8.78 -0.20
N VAL A 69 -9.62 -7.56 -0.08
CA VAL A 69 -8.57 -7.24 0.90
C VAL A 69 -9.02 -7.59 2.33
N LEU A 70 -10.24 -7.22 2.72
CA LEU A 70 -10.78 -7.57 4.04
C LEU A 70 -11.00 -9.08 4.22
N GLU A 71 -11.42 -9.78 3.16
CA GLU A 71 -11.55 -11.24 3.18
C GLU A 71 -10.18 -11.93 3.32
N MET A 72 -9.15 -11.46 2.62
CA MET A 72 -7.78 -11.99 2.73
C MET A 72 -7.26 -11.86 4.16
N ARG A 73 -7.55 -10.73 4.82
CA ARG A 73 -7.16 -10.51 6.21
C ARG A 73 -7.87 -11.46 7.18
N ARG A 74 -9.20 -11.61 7.04
CA ARG A 74 -9.97 -12.60 7.83
C ARG A 74 -9.49 -14.04 7.61
N LYS A 75 -9.10 -14.40 6.38
CA LYS A 75 -8.56 -15.74 6.09
C LYS A 75 -7.19 -15.96 6.71
N LYS A 76 -6.34 -14.94 6.74
CA LYS A 76 -5.03 -14.99 7.40
C LYS A 76 -5.16 -15.27 8.90
N GLU A 77 -6.19 -14.71 9.55
CA GLU A 77 -6.51 -14.96 10.96
C GLU A 77 -6.92 -16.41 11.26
N VAL A 78 -7.47 -17.13 10.27
CA VAL A 78 -7.92 -18.53 10.44
C VAL A 78 -6.80 -19.55 10.19
N ILE A 79 -5.79 -19.20 9.38
CA ILE A 79 -4.69 -20.10 9.01
C ILE A 79 -3.54 -20.05 10.02
N MET A 80 -3.44 -18.99 10.84
CA MET A 80 -2.41 -18.84 11.88
C MET A 80 -3.04 -18.87 13.28
N PRO A 81 -2.90 -19.95 14.07
CA PRO A 81 -3.42 -19.99 15.43
C PRO A 81 -2.59 -19.09 16.36
N GLU A 82 -3.27 -18.10 16.94
CA GLU A 82 -3.09 -17.33 18.21
C GLU A 82 -1.69 -16.90 18.73
N ALA A 83 -0.59 -17.58 18.42
CA ALA A 83 0.73 -17.29 18.98
C ALA A 83 1.49 -16.13 18.29
N GLU A 84 1.13 -15.73 17.06
CA GLU A 84 1.84 -14.67 16.31
C GLU A 84 1.00 -13.40 16.01
N LEU A 85 -0.32 -13.39 16.27
CA LEU A 85 -1.19 -12.28 15.88
C LEU A 85 -1.19 -11.10 16.86
N ASN A 86 -0.91 -11.32 18.15
CA ASN A 86 -0.93 -10.27 19.17
C ASN A 86 0.24 -9.26 19.11
N HIS A 87 1.12 -9.36 18.10
CA HIS A 87 2.24 -8.43 17.92
C HIS A 87 2.24 -7.65 16.60
N GLN A 88 1.26 -7.85 15.71
CA GLN A 88 1.17 -7.01 14.50
C GLN A 88 0.11 -5.92 14.71
N PRO A 89 0.50 -4.69 15.10
CA PRO A 89 -0.43 -3.58 15.04
C PRO A 89 -1.04 -3.51 13.64
N VAL A 90 -2.30 -3.09 13.51
CA VAL A 90 -2.94 -2.82 12.22
C VAL A 90 -2.11 -1.73 11.53
N GLN A 91 -1.08 -2.14 10.80
CA GLN A 91 -0.07 -1.22 10.33
C GLN A 91 -0.59 -0.60 9.06
N PHE A 92 -1.29 0.52 9.25
CA PHE A 92 -1.54 1.48 8.20
C PHE A 92 -0.18 2.02 7.79
N ILE A 93 0.27 1.58 6.64
CA ILE A 93 1.49 2.05 5.95
C ILE A 93 1.36 3.51 5.61
#